data_AF-A0A1R1AM02-F1
#
_entry.id   AF-A0A1R1AM02-F1
#
_cell.length_a   1.000
_cell.length_b   1.000
_cell.length_c   1.000
_cell.angle_alpha   90.00
_cell.angle_beta   90.00
_cell.angle_gamma   90.00
#
_symmetry.space_group_name_H-M   'P 1'
#
loop_
_entity.id
_entity.type
_entity.pdbx_description
1 polymer ?
#
loop_
_entity_poly.entity_id
_entity_poly.type
_entity_poly.pdbx_seq_one_letter_code
_entity_poly.pdbx_strand_id
1 'polypeptide(L)' 'MSTTTLNVKLITENLADDLITGMQNASGIYIMTSFVMQSGGRLLAPHLKGAIERGHQQRR' A
#
# COMPACT_ATOMS: atom_id res chain seq x y z
N MET A 1 13.50 5.54 -24.46
CA MET A 1 12.15 5.04 -24.14
C MET A 1 12.25 4.27 -22.84
N SER A 2 11.80 4.84 -21.72
CA SER A 2 11.76 4.10 -20.46
C SER A 2 10.54 3.19 -20.48
N THR A 3 10.76 1.90 -20.70
CA THR A 3 9.73 0.87 -20.53
C THR A 3 9.45 0.71 -19.04
N THR A 4 8.43 1.38 -18.52
CA THR A 4 7.86 1.02 -17.24
C THR A 4 7.22 -0.35 -17.41
N THR A 5 7.84 -1.39 -16.86
CA THR A 5 7.23 -2.72 -16.80
C THR A 5 6.00 -2.62 -15.91
N LEU A 6 4.81 -2.81 -16.50
CA LEU A 6 3.56 -2.80 -15.76
C LEU A 6 3.47 -4.10 -14.95
N ASN A 7 3.82 -4.06 -13.66
CA ASN A 7 3.67 -5.19 -12.76
C ASN A 7 2.22 -5.25 -12.26
N VAL A 8 1.38 -6.02 -12.96
CA VAL A 8 -0.05 -6.17 -12.67
C VAL A 8 -0.30 -7.52 -12.03
N LYS A 9 -1.04 -7.53 -10.92
CA LYS A 9 -1.45 -8.76 -10.21
C LYS A 9 -2.98 -8.82 -10.13
N LEU A 10 -3.56 -9.96 -10.53
CA LEU A 10 -4.97 -10.27 -10.26
C LEU A 10 -5.09 -10.83 -8.84
N ILE A 11 -5.95 -10.23 -8.03
CA ILE A 11 -6.24 -10.68 -6.67
C ILE A 11 -7.72 -11.01 -6.61
N THR A 12 -8.04 -12.28 -6.33
CA THR A 12 -9.41 -12.78 -6.25
C THR A 12 -9.86 -12.97 -4.80
N GLU A 13 -8.92 -13.02 -3.85
CA GLU A 13 -9.19 -13.29 -2.44
C GLU A 13 -8.24 -12.48 -1.54
N ASN A 14 -8.76 -12.06 -0.39
CA ASN A 14 -8.04 -11.35 0.67
C ASN A 14 -7.00 -10.30 0.22
N LEU A 15 -7.48 -9.25 -0.47
CA LEU A 15 -6.67 -8.10 -0.89
C LEU A 15 -5.85 -7.45 0.25
N ALA A 16 -6.31 -7.56 1.50
CA ALA A 16 -5.64 -6.94 2.63
C ALA A 16 -4.22 -7.46 2.83
N ASP A 17 -4.00 -8.78 2.75
CA ASP A 17 -2.69 -9.40 2.99
C ASP A 17 -1.64 -8.95 1.96
N ASP A 18 -2.05 -8.91 0.69
CA ASP A 18 -1.24 -8.40 -0.41
C ASP A 18 -0.87 -6.94 -0.23
N LEU A 19 -1.85 -6.10 0.11
CA LEU A 19 -1.62 -4.68 0.36
C LEU A 19 -0.69 -4.47 1.55
N ILE A 20 -0.90 -5.16 2.67
CA ILE A 20 -0.08 -5.04 3.89
C ILE A 20 1.38 -5.39 3.58
N THR A 21 1.61 -6.50 2.86
CA THR A 21 2.95 -6.92 2.44
C THR A 21 3.60 -5.90 1.50
N GLY A 22 2.84 -5.36 0.56
CA GLY A 22 3.30 -4.29 -0.32
C GLY A 22 3.69 -3.02 0.45
N MET A 23 2.87 -2.59 1.41
CA MET A 23 3.13 -1.41 2.24
C MET A 23 4.38 -1.54 3.10
N GLN A 24 4.75 -2.76 3.51
CA GLN A 24 5.97 -3.00 4.29
C GLN A 24 7.25 -2.63 3.52
N ASN A 25 7.26 -2.91 2.22
CA ASN A 25 8.45 -2.79 1.37
C ASN A 25 8.45 -1.54 0.47
N ALA A 26 7.31 -0.85 0.36
CA ALA A 26 7.18 0.31 -0.51
C ALA A 26 7.89 1.56 0.04
N SER A 27 8.60 2.28 -0.81
CA SER A 27 9.15 3.61 -0.51
C SER A 27 8.09 4.73 -0.56
N GLY A 28 6.96 4.47 -1.22
CA GLY A 28 5.81 5.35 -1.29
C GLY A 28 4.56 4.56 -1.69
N ILE A 29 3.40 4.97 -1.19
CA ILE A 29 2.12 4.26 -1.39
C ILE A 29 1.12 5.26 -1.99
N TYR A 30 0.55 4.92 -3.15
CA TYR A 30 -0.54 5.67 -3.77
C TYR A 30 -1.71 4.72 -4.02
N ILE A 31 -2.87 5.01 -3.44
CA ILE A 31 -4.08 4.20 -3.57
C ILE A 31 -5.10 5.03 -4.34
N MET A 32 -5.46 4.58 -5.54
CA MET A 32 -6.54 5.17 -6.33
C MET A 32 -7.73 4.22 -6.28
N THR A 33 -8.82 4.67 -5.69
CA THR A 33 -10.05 3.89 -5.55
C THR A 33 -11.26 4.79 -5.72
N SER A 34 -12.32 4.27 -6.33
CA SER A 34 -13.58 5.00 -6.54
C SER A 34 -14.38 5.16 -5.25
N PHE A 35 -14.26 4.21 -4.31
CA PHE A 35 -14.92 4.29 -3.01
C PHE A 35 -14.04 3.68 -1.91
N VAL A 36 -14.26 4.15 -0.68
CA VAL A 36 -13.62 3.64 0.53
C VAL A 36 -14.69 3.46 1.60
N MET A 37 -14.74 2.28 2.21
CA MET A 37 -15.55 2.04 3.41
C MET A 37 -14.72 2.31 4.67
N GLN A 38 -15.34 2.87 5.70
CA GLN A 38 -14.66 3.15 6.97
C GLN A 38 -14.04 1.90 7.61
N SER A 39 -14.69 0.74 7.48
CA SER A 39 -14.16 -0.55 7.94
C SER A 39 -12.85 -0.92 7.24
N GLY A 40 -12.79 -0.79 5.91
CA GLY A 40 -11.58 -1.01 5.13
C GLY A 40 -10.47 -0.01 5.46
N GLY A 41 -10.81 1.27 5.65
CA GLY A 41 -9.85 2.28 6.09
C GLY A 41 -9.25 1.99 7.47
N ARG A 42 -10.09 1.55 8.43
CA ARG A 42 -9.62 1.16 9.77
C ARG A 42 -8.71 -0.06 9.74
N LEU A 43 -8.97 -1.01 8.84
CA LEU A 43 -8.09 -2.18 8.65
C LEU A 43 -6.68 -1.76 8.19
N LEU A 44 -6.58 -0.81 7.26
CA LEU A 44 -5.30 -0.38 6.68
C LEU A 44 -4.55 0.67 7.52
N ALA A 45 -5.27 1.44 8.35
CA ALA A 45 -4.72 2.54 9.13
C ALA A 45 -3.43 2.22 9.93
N PRO A 46 -3.34 1.12 10.72
CA PRO A 46 -2.12 0.82 11.47
C PRO A 46 -0.93 0.51 10.56
N HIS A 47 -1.17 -0.13 9.41
CA HIS A 47 -0.12 -0.50 8.45
C HIS A 47 0.42 0.73 7.69
N LEU A 48 -0.48 1.65 7.32
CA LEU A 48 -0.12 2.93 6.71
C LEU A 48 0.67 3.80 7.69
N LYS A 49 0.26 3.87 8.96
CA LYS A 49 1.00 4.60 9.99
C LYS A 49 2.43 4.06 10.14
N GLY A 50 2.58 2.74 10.25
CA GLY A 50 3.91 2.11 10.32
C GLY A 50 4.76 2.38 9.08
N ALA A 51 4.16 2.43 7.88
CA ALA A 51 4.88 2.77 6.64
C ALA A 51 5.39 4.22 6.64
N ILE A 52 4.57 5.15 7.12
CA ILE A 52 4.96 6.57 7.27
C ILE A 52 6.12 6.70 8.26
N GLU A 53 6.04 6.06 9.42
CA GLU A 53 7.09 6.10 10.45
C GLU A 53 8.43 5.57 9.94
N ARG A 54 8.43 4.46 9.18
CA ARG A 54 9.66 3.95 8.52
C ARG A 54 10.22 4.94 7.52
N GLY A 55 9.36 5.53 6.68
CA GLY A 55 9.76 6.55 5.70
C GLY A 55 10.39 7.80 6.35
N HIS A 56 9.93 8.18 7.54
CA HIS A 56 10.53 9.27 8.32
C HIS A 56 11.90 8.91 8.90
N GLN A 57 12.08 7.67 9.36
CA GLN A 57 13.37 7.21 9.91
C GLN A 57 14.47 7.18 8.84
N GLN A 58 14.13 6.90 7.58
CA GLN A 58 15.08 6.83 6.48
C GLN A 58 15.47 8.21 5.89
N ARG A 59 14.82 9.30 6.32
CA ARG A 59 15.09 10.68 5.87
C ARG A 59 15.84 11.53 6.90
N ARG A 60 16.27 10.96 8.04
CA ARG A 60 17.21 11.60 8.98
C ARG A 60 18.64 11.16 8.70
#